data_AF-A0A967NUV2-F1
#
_entry.id   AF-A0A967NUV2-F1
#
_cell.length_a   1.000
_cell.length_b   1.000
_cell.length_c   1.000
_cell.angle_alpha   90.00
_cell.angle_beta   90.00
_cell.angle_gamma   90.00
#
_symmetry.space_group_name_H-M   'P 1'
#
loop_
_entity.id
_entity.type
_entity.pdbx_description
1 polymer ?
#
loop_
_entity_poly.entity_id
_entity_poly.type
_entity_poly.pdbx_seq_one_letter_code
_entity_poly.pdbx_strand_id
1 'polypeptide(L)'
;MRQKAWDAELLRAHERNPNLKIDYTAVDWDEFRLIMPDIVFSQEKVIDLDGVTLQLSHVGGDHAADSIVVKVVESGVMFLGDCYYPRNHTSDPISTSMLDSLVDDAYELYIDGHREPFSRARIERIVRLYKYLPRSR
;
A
#
# COMPACT_ATOMS: atom_id res chain seq x y z
N MET A 1 -6.10 4.62 28.64
CA MET A 1 -6.15 3.14 28.47
C MET A 1 -5.12 2.54 29.41
N ARG A 2 -5.48 1.54 30.24
CA ARG A 2 -4.50 0.87 31.12
C ARG A 2 -3.75 -0.17 30.31
N GLN A 3 -2.42 -0.13 30.41
CA GLN A 3 -1.47 -1.03 29.76
C GLN A 3 -1.72 -2.48 30.20
N LYS A 4 -1.64 -3.45 29.27
CA LYS A 4 -1.36 -4.84 29.65
C LYS A 4 0.15 -4.93 29.90
N ALA A 5 0.53 -5.41 31.08
CA ALA A 5 1.93 -5.68 31.39
C ALA A 5 2.47 -6.77 30.45
N TRP A 6 3.76 -6.73 30.18
CA TRP A 6 4.48 -7.82 29.52
C TRP A 6 4.32 -9.09 30.37
N ASP A 7 3.40 -9.96 29.98
CA ASP A 7 3.07 -11.17 30.73
C ASP A 7 3.37 -12.43 29.91
N ALA A 8 3.32 -13.57 30.62
CA ALA A 8 3.58 -14.87 30.03
C ALA A 8 2.54 -15.28 28.96
N GLU A 9 1.45 -14.54 28.79
CA GLU A 9 0.44 -14.78 27.75
C GLU A 9 0.89 -14.18 26.41
N LEU A 10 1.46 -12.98 26.44
CA LEU A 10 1.99 -12.29 25.26
C LEU A 10 3.22 -13.01 24.68
N LEU A 11 4.11 -13.51 25.54
CA LEU A 11 5.26 -14.34 25.12
C LEU A 11 4.79 -15.63 24.43
N ARG A 12 3.79 -16.31 24.99
CA ARG A 12 3.20 -17.51 24.39
C ARG A 12 2.46 -17.22 23.08
N ALA A 13 1.94 -16.01 22.89
CA ALA A 13 1.33 -15.60 21.62
C ALA A 13 2.36 -15.42 20.51
N HIS A 14 3.56 -14.89 20.83
CA HIS A 14 4.70 -14.83 19.92
C HIS A 14 5.22 -16.22 19.55
N GLU A 15 5.39 -17.11 20.53
CA GLU A 15 5.85 -18.49 20.27
C GLU A 15 4.92 -19.28 19.33
N ARG A 16 3.61 -18.96 19.33
CA ARG A 16 2.62 -19.57 18.44
C ARG A 16 2.57 -18.98 17.03
N ASN A 17 3.18 -17.82 16.80
CA ASN A 17 3.26 -17.19 15.50
C ASN A 17 4.69 -16.67 15.25
N PRO A 18 5.57 -17.49 14.65
CA PRO A 18 6.97 -17.11 14.42
C PRO A 18 7.13 -15.91 13.46
N ASN A 19 6.06 -15.49 12.77
CA ASN A 19 6.05 -14.28 11.95
C ASN A 19 5.62 -13.03 12.72
N LEU A 20 5.19 -13.15 13.97
CA LEU A 20 4.90 -12.02 14.84
C LEU A 20 6.21 -11.37 15.27
N LYS A 21 6.80 -10.52 14.43
CA LYS A 21 7.92 -9.68 14.86
C LYS A 21 7.36 -8.61 15.81
N ILE A 22 7.65 -8.76 17.10
CA ILE A 22 7.38 -7.73 18.11
C ILE A 22 8.44 -6.65 17.90
N ASP A 23 8.18 -5.72 17.00
CA ASP A 23 9.04 -4.55 16.76
C ASP A 23 8.43 -3.35 17.50
N TYR A 24 8.78 -3.24 18.79
CA TYR A 24 8.56 -2.03 19.57
C TYR A 24 9.94 -1.45 19.89
N THR A 25 10.48 -0.65 18.97
CA THR A 25 11.68 0.17 19.24
C THR A 25 11.45 1.25 20.30
N ALA A 26 10.20 1.47 20.74
CA ALA A 26 9.90 2.29 21.90
C ALA A 26 10.08 1.47 23.20
N VAL A 27 11.21 1.69 23.87
CA VAL A 27 11.46 1.18 25.23
C VAL A 27 10.46 1.76 26.23
N ASP A 28 9.92 2.94 25.92
CA ASP A 28 8.89 3.64 26.68
C ASP A 28 7.91 4.35 25.71
N TRP A 29 6.60 4.17 25.92
CA TRP A 29 5.56 4.84 25.14
C TRP A 29 5.41 6.32 25.52
N ASP A 30 5.91 6.73 26.69
CA ASP A 30 5.93 8.14 27.09
C ASP A 30 6.85 8.99 26.18
N GLU A 31 7.83 8.34 25.53
CA GLU A 31 8.72 8.95 24.54
C GLU A 31 8.22 8.83 23.09
N PHE A 32 7.13 8.10 22.84
CA PHE A 32 6.57 7.96 21.49
C PHE A 32 6.06 9.32 20.99
N ARG A 33 6.61 9.76 19.84
CA ARG A 33 6.19 10.98 19.15
C ARG A 33 5.76 10.66 17.73
N LEU A 34 4.55 11.09 17.37
CA LEU A 34 4.12 11.14 15.97
C LEU A 34 4.72 12.39 15.33
N ILE A 35 5.60 12.19 14.35
CA ILE A 35 6.11 13.27 13.53
C ILE A 35 5.13 13.45 12.37
N MET A 36 4.48 14.60 12.32
CA MET A 36 3.56 14.93 11.24
C MET A 36 4.33 15.26 9.96
N PRO A 37 3.81 14.93 8.77
CA PRO A 37 4.40 15.36 7.53
C PRO A 37 4.39 16.89 7.42
N ASP A 38 5.50 17.47 6.94
CA ASP A 38 5.62 18.92 6.72
C ASP A 38 4.76 19.41 5.54
N ILE A 39 4.46 18.51 4.59
CA ILE A 39 3.69 18.80 3.39
C ILE A 39 2.50 17.85 3.34
N VAL A 40 1.31 18.42 3.25
CA VAL A 40 0.04 17.70 3.10
C VAL A 40 -0.67 18.16 1.84
N PHE A 41 -1.47 17.26 1.27
CA PHE A 41 -2.32 17.54 0.11
C PHE A 41 -3.61 16.73 0.22
N SER A 42 -4.65 17.16 -0.50
CA SER A 42 -5.98 16.54 -0.41
C SER A 42 -6.33 15.68 -1.62
N GLN A 43 -5.90 16.05 -2.83
CA GLN A 43 -6.25 15.36 -4.07
C GLN A 43 -5.01 15.09 -4.90
N GLU A 44 -4.32 16.14 -5.33
CA GLU A 44 -3.10 16.01 -6.13
C GLU A 44 -2.00 16.94 -5.64
N LYS A 45 -0.75 16.53 -5.88
CA LYS A 45 0.43 17.33 -5.60
C LYS A 45 1.52 17.01 -6.63
N VAL A 46 2.16 18.04 -7.15
CA VAL A 46 3.36 17.89 -7.99
C VAL A 46 4.58 18.30 -7.18
N ILE A 47 5.64 17.50 -7.25
CA ILE A 47 6.94 17.77 -6.66
C ILE A 47 7.97 17.66 -7.78
N ASP A 48 8.74 18.73 -7.99
CA ASP A 48 9.93 18.71 -8.83
C ASP A 48 11.13 18.30 -7.98
N LEU A 49 11.83 17.25 -8.41
CA LEU A 49 13.05 16.74 -7.80
C LEU A 49 14.18 16.84 -8.82
N ASP A 50 14.66 18.06 -9.04
CA ASP A 50 15.81 18.34 -9.92
C ASP A 50 15.61 17.78 -11.34
N GLY A 51 14.45 18.12 -11.94
CA GLY A 51 14.07 17.65 -13.27
C GLY A 51 13.41 16.27 -13.31
N VAL A 52 13.13 15.65 -12.15
CA VAL A 52 12.21 14.50 -12.04
C VAL A 52 10.88 14.97 -11.46
N THR A 53 9.80 14.82 -12.23
CA THR A 53 8.45 15.21 -11.82
C THR A 53 7.75 14.05 -11.13
N LEU A 54 7.46 14.22 -9.83
CA LEU A 54 6.56 13.35 -9.09
C LEU A 54 5.15 13.94 -9.09
N GLN A 55 4.17 13.20 -9.61
CA GLN A 55 2.75 13.51 -9.43
C GLN A 55 2.16 12.54 -8.39
N LEU A 56 1.74 13.09 -7.27
CA LEU A 56 1.06 12.36 -6.21
C LEU A 56 -0.44 12.53 -6.41
N SER A 57 -1.18 11.44 -6.39
CA SER A 57 -2.64 11.44 -6.49
C SER A 57 -3.23 10.64 -5.34
N HIS A 58 -4.15 11.24 -4.59
CA HIS A 58 -5.00 10.53 -3.64
C HIS A 58 -6.01 9.68 -4.43
N VAL A 59 -5.97 8.36 -4.21
CA VAL A 59 -6.79 7.40 -4.98
C VAL A 59 -7.80 6.68 -4.09
N GLY A 60 -7.86 7.04 -2.81
CA GLY A 60 -8.50 6.22 -1.79
C GLY A 60 -7.81 4.86 -1.70
N GLY A 61 -8.52 3.83 -1.29
CA GLY A 61 -7.96 2.48 -1.38
C GLY A 61 -8.69 1.48 -0.52
N ASP A 62 -8.66 0.24 -0.99
CA ASP A 62 -9.21 -0.90 -0.26
C ASP A 62 -8.31 -1.26 0.94
N HIS A 63 -7.06 -0.79 0.93
CA HIS A 63 -6.11 -0.91 2.04
C HIS A 63 -6.24 0.22 3.07
N ALA A 64 -6.28 1.45 2.59
CA ALA A 64 -6.45 2.63 3.43
C ALA A 64 -7.17 3.75 2.66
N ALA A 65 -8.08 4.44 3.35
CA ALA A 65 -8.90 5.49 2.75
C ALA A 65 -8.07 6.70 2.27
N ASP A 66 -6.85 6.83 2.77
CA ASP A 66 -5.87 7.88 2.47
C ASP A 66 -4.75 7.39 1.54
N SER A 67 -4.88 6.22 0.89
CA SER A 67 -3.81 5.75 0.00
C SER A 67 -3.61 6.68 -1.20
N ILE A 68 -2.35 6.83 -1.57
CA ILE A 68 -1.91 7.66 -2.69
C ILE A 68 -1.13 6.79 -3.68
N VAL A 69 -1.04 7.23 -4.92
CA VAL A 69 -0.04 6.74 -5.88
C VAL A 69 0.96 7.83 -6.18
N VAL A 70 2.19 7.44 -6.50
CA VAL A 70 3.24 8.35 -6.95
C VAL A 70 3.64 8.01 -8.37
N LYS A 71 3.45 8.95 -9.28
CA LYS A 71 3.79 8.82 -10.69
C LYS A 71 5.11 9.54 -10.96
N VAL A 72 6.10 8.83 -11.49
CA VAL A 72 7.37 9.39 -11.96
C VAL A 72 7.26 9.57 -13.46
N VAL A 73 6.98 10.80 -13.88
CA VAL A 73 6.50 11.11 -15.25
C VAL A 73 7.56 10.75 -16.29
N GLU A 74 8.80 11.15 -16.08
CA GLU A 74 9.89 11.00 -17.07
C GLU A 74 10.30 9.54 -17.26
N SER A 75 10.18 8.70 -16.23
CA SER A 75 10.57 7.29 -16.29
C SER A 75 9.42 6.35 -16.62
N GLY A 76 8.17 6.83 -16.69
CA GLY A 76 6.99 5.98 -16.91
C GLY A 76 6.81 4.92 -15.81
N VAL A 77 7.08 5.30 -14.55
CA VAL A 77 6.94 4.41 -13.37
C VAL A 77 5.82 4.91 -12.47
N MET A 78 4.96 4.01 -11.99
CA MET A 78 3.92 4.31 -11.00
C MET A 78 4.10 3.46 -9.74
N PHE A 79 4.32 4.10 -8.60
CA PHE A 79 4.29 3.46 -7.29
C PHE A 79 2.86 3.43 -6.77
N LEU A 80 2.30 2.22 -6.66
CA LEU A 80 0.95 1.94 -6.19
C LEU A 80 0.88 1.80 -4.67
N GLY A 81 2.00 1.41 -4.05
CA GLY A 81 2.00 0.96 -2.65
C GLY A 81 1.01 -0.18 -2.46
N ASP A 82 0.29 -0.16 -1.35
CA ASP A 82 -0.65 -1.23 -1.02
C ASP A 82 -2.11 -0.90 -1.38
N CYS A 83 -2.37 0.19 -2.12
CA CYS A 83 -3.69 0.80 -2.23
C CYS A 83 -4.83 -0.17 -2.62
N TYR A 84 -4.52 -1.19 -3.43
CA TYR A 84 -5.46 -2.15 -3.99
C TYR A 84 -5.54 -3.49 -3.22
N TYR A 85 -4.79 -3.64 -2.12
CA TYR A 85 -4.92 -4.78 -1.21
C TYR A 85 -6.06 -4.55 -0.21
N PRO A 86 -6.99 -5.50 -0.02
CA PRO A 86 -8.07 -5.32 0.94
C PRO A 86 -7.54 -5.26 2.39
N ARG A 87 -8.18 -4.41 3.21
CA ARG A 87 -7.87 -4.20 4.63
C ARG A 87 -7.81 -5.46 5.49
N ASN A 88 -8.64 -6.45 5.19
CA ASN A 88 -8.72 -7.66 5.95
C ASN A 88 -7.78 -8.70 5.33
N HIS A 89 -6.71 -9.08 6.04
CA HIS A 89 -5.76 -10.14 5.65
C HIS A 89 -6.39 -11.54 5.52
N THR A 90 -7.73 -11.63 5.57
CA THR A 90 -8.48 -12.85 5.38
C THR A 90 -8.53 -13.15 3.88
N SER A 91 -7.48 -13.81 3.39
CA SER A 91 -7.49 -14.60 2.14
C SER A 91 -7.85 -13.90 0.82
N ASP A 92 -7.89 -12.57 0.74
CA ASP A 92 -8.64 -11.92 -0.33
C ASP A 92 -7.84 -11.48 -1.57
N PRO A 93 -8.49 -11.59 -2.74
CA PRO A 93 -7.97 -11.23 -4.04
C PRO A 93 -7.79 -9.72 -4.14
N ILE A 94 -6.75 -9.34 -4.87
CA ILE A 94 -6.46 -7.98 -5.32
C ILE A 94 -7.71 -7.25 -5.83
N SER A 95 -7.85 -5.96 -5.51
CA SER A 95 -8.91 -5.11 -6.04
C SER A 95 -8.66 -4.80 -7.52
N THR A 96 -9.24 -5.61 -8.39
CA THR A 96 -9.01 -5.47 -9.84
C THR A 96 -9.70 -4.25 -10.43
N SER A 97 -10.79 -3.76 -9.84
CA SER A 97 -11.39 -2.48 -10.21
C SER A 97 -10.47 -1.30 -9.90
N MET A 98 -9.78 -1.35 -8.76
CA MET A 98 -8.81 -0.31 -8.43
C MET A 98 -7.61 -0.38 -9.36
N LEU A 99 -7.05 -1.58 -9.59
CA LEU A 99 -5.96 -1.74 -10.56
C LEU A 99 -6.36 -1.25 -11.96
N ASP A 100 -7.55 -1.58 -12.46
CA ASP A 100 -8.07 -1.11 -13.75
C ASP A 100 -8.12 0.43 -13.84
N SER A 101 -8.52 1.10 -12.76
CA SER A 101 -8.56 2.57 -12.70
C SER A 101 -7.19 3.25 -12.68
N LEU A 102 -6.13 2.50 -12.37
CA LEU A 102 -4.76 3.00 -12.26
C LEU A 102 -3.91 2.66 -13.49
N VAL A 103 -4.38 1.81 -14.40
CA VAL A 103 -3.69 1.54 -15.65
C VAL A 103 -3.73 2.77 -16.54
N ASP A 104 -2.55 3.22 -16.94
CA ASP A 104 -2.36 4.39 -17.80
C ASP A 104 -1.21 4.10 -18.79
N ASP A 105 -1.42 4.46 -20.06
CA ASP A 105 -0.50 4.20 -21.17
C ASP A 105 0.83 4.95 -21.06
N ALA A 106 0.88 6.01 -20.25
CA ALA A 106 2.11 6.75 -19.97
C ALA A 106 3.08 5.98 -19.04
N TYR A 107 2.62 4.89 -18.40
CA TYR A 107 3.41 4.15 -17.42
C TYR A 107 3.55 2.68 -17.82
N GLU A 108 4.79 2.21 -17.89
CA GLU A 108 5.10 0.82 -18.28
C GLU A 108 5.46 -0.05 -17.08
N LEU A 109 5.89 0.54 -15.97
CA LEU A 109 6.30 -0.17 -14.76
C LEU A 109 5.49 0.27 -13.55
N TYR A 110 4.98 -0.71 -12.80
CA TYR A 110 4.16 -0.50 -11.62
C TYR A 110 4.76 -1.23 -10.42
N ILE A 111 4.84 -0.55 -9.28
CA ILE A 111 5.50 -1.06 -8.07
C ILE A 111 4.50 -1.04 -6.91
N ASP A 112 4.25 -2.19 -6.28
CA ASP A 112 3.42 -2.29 -5.08
C ASP A 112 4.28 -2.47 -3.81
N GLY A 113 3.66 -2.59 -2.63
CA GLY A 113 4.38 -2.75 -1.37
C GLY A 113 4.79 -4.19 -1.02
N HIS A 114 4.50 -5.20 -1.86
CA HIS A 114 4.59 -6.62 -1.45
C HIS A 114 5.21 -7.57 -2.48
N ARG A 115 5.38 -7.18 -3.73
CA ARG A 115 5.75 -8.06 -4.84
C ARG A 115 6.77 -7.39 -5.76
N GLU A 116 7.35 -8.23 -6.63
CA GLU A 116 8.18 -7.74 -7.73
C GLU A 116 7.40 -6.82 -8.66
N PRO A 117 8.05 -5.79 -9.23
CA PRO A 117 7.43 -4.86 -10.17
C PRO A 117 6.67 -5.54 -11.31
N PHE A 118 5.60 -4.91 -11.75
CA PHE A 118 4.75 -5.37 -12.84
C PHE A 118 4.95 -4.52 -14.08
N SER A 119 5.00 -5.13 -15.25
CA SER A 119 4.77 -4.40 -16.49
C SER A 119 3.29 -4.02 -16.63
N ARG A 120 3.00 -2.97 -17.39
CA ARG A 120 1.61 -2.61 -17.75
C ARG A 120 0.86 -3.79 -18.34
N ALA A 121 1.47 -4.48 -19.30
CA ALA A 121 0.90 -5.67 -19.92
C ALA A 121 0.53 -6.79 -18.91
N ARG A 122 1.29 -6.91 -17.81
CA ARG A 122 0.99 -7.85 -16.73
C ARG A 122 -0.22 -7.41 -15.93
N ILE A 123 -0.33 -6.14 -15.53
CA ILE A 123 -1.51 -5.62 -14.81
C ILE A 123 -2.75 -5.72 -15.68
N GLU A 124 -2.70 -5.29 -16.93
CA GLU A 124 -3.84 -5.38 -17.82
C GLU A 124 -4.32 -6.83 -17.99
N ARG A 125 -3.39 -7.78 -18.08
CA ARG A 125 -3.74 -9.21 -18.14
C ARG A 125 -4.43 -9.67 -16.86
N ILE A 126 -3.94 -9.24 -15.69
CA ILE A 126 -4.58 -9.53 -14.41
C ILE A 126 -6.02 -8.99 -14.41
N VAL A 127 -6.20 -7.71 -14.75
CA VAL A 127 -7.50 -7.06 -14.81
C VAL A 127 -8.44 -7.77 -15.80
N ARG A 128 -7.94 -8.10 -17.01
CA ARG A 128 -8.70 -8.85 -18.02
C ARG A 128 -9.15 -10.22 -17.49
N LEU A 129 -8.26 -10.99 -16.87
CA LEU A 129 -8.60 -12.32 -16.35
C LEU A 129 -9.75 -12.27 -15.33
N TYR A 130 -9.75 -11.28 -14.44
CA TYR A 130 -10.80 -11.12 -13.44
C TYR A 130 -12.12 -10.55 -13.98
N LYS A 131 -12.08 -9.77 -15.08
CA LYS A 131 -13.30 -9.32 -15.79
C LYS A 131 -14.08 -10.48 -16.43
N TYR A 132 -13.39 -11.56 -16.81
CA TYR A 132 -13.98 -12.70 -17.53
C TYR A 132 -14.14 -13.98 -16.69
N LEU A 133 -13.70 -14.00 -15.44
CA LEU A 133 -13.98 -15.12 -14.54
C LEU A 133 -15.42 -15.04 -14.01
N PRO A 134 -16.22 -16.11 -14.11
CA PRO A 134 -17.58 -16.13 -13.57
C PRO A 134 -17.53 -15.92 -12.06
N ARG A 135 -18.20 -14.88 -11.58
CA ARG A 135 -18.40 -14.67 -10.14
C ARG A 135 -19.33 -15.77 -9.63
N SER A 136 -18.80 -16.74 -8.90
CA SER A 136 -19.60 -17.68 -8.10
C SER A 136 -20.45 -16.83 -7.15
N ARG A 137 -21.78 -16.94 -7.28
CA ARG A 137 -22.73 -16.38 -6.32
C ARG A 137 -22.84 -17.27 -5.10
#